data_AF-A0A285CAZ5-F1
#
_entry.id   AF-A0A285CAZ5-F1
#
_cell.length_a   1.000
_cell.length_b   1.000
_cell.length_c   1.000
_cell.angle_alpha   90.00
_cell.angle_beta   90.00
_cell.angle_gamma   90.00
#
_symmetry.space_group_name_H-M   'P 1'
#
loop_
_entity.id
_entity.type
_entity.pdbx_description
1 polymer ?
#
loop_
_entity_poly.entity_id
_entity_poly.type
_entity_poly.pdbx_seq_one_letter_code
_entity_poly.pdbx_strand_id
1 'polypeptide(L)'
;MVHALPAFRNISRRAAAIGLAVVTCAGVTTFATEGRAHAVTVIYSSSPCISRDSRGFDPDCEADLFINYNSSPQSGVQPAPGAIADMYGDIYDFSAGLDGNGQYVFVFSTGGSRPGAGQQIKNNAASADPCGVNSYRIYYNSGYTGHSQYFGSDRYCDGDFNFDSTLKNEDASEHWS
;
A
#
# COMPACT_ATOMS: atom_id res chain seq x y z
N MET A 1 28.21 45.08 34.79
CA MET A 1 28.92 46.15 34.04
C MET A 1 29.67 45.46 32.92
N VAL A 2 29.45 45.64 31.61
CA VAL A 2 28.68 46.59 30.79
C VAL A 2 28.43 45.85 29.45
N HIS A 3 27.25 46.08 28.85
CA HIS A 3 26.89 46.22 27.42
C HIS A 3 28.00 46.07 26.36
N ALA A 4 27.78 45.82 25.06
CA ALA A 4 26.68 45.42 24.18
C ALA A 4 27.35 45.23 22.78
N LEU A 5 26.68 44.56 21.83
CA LEU A 5 26.88 44.76 20.37
C LEU A 5 26.43 46.21 20.00
N PRO A 6 26.61 46.79 18.78
CA PRO A 6 27.23 46.35 17.52
C PRO A 6 28.14 47.45 16.85
N ALA A 7 28.68 47.23 15.64
CA ALA A 7 29.05 48.34 14.75
C ALA A 7 28.90 47.99 13.26
N PHE A 8 28.18 48.88 12.57
CA PHE A 8 27.78 48.88 11.17
C PHE A 8 28.79 49.64 10.27
N ARG A 9 28.67 49.38 8.95
CA ARG A 9 28.83 50.30 7.78
C ARG A 9 30.22 50.72 7.29
N ASN A 10 30.47 50.46 6.00
CA ASN A 10 30.49 51.48 4.90
C ASN A 10 30.79 50.77 3.56
N ILE A 11 29.86 50.66 2.61
CA ILE A 11 29.55 51.60 1.51
C ILE A 11 30.80 52.13 0.77
N SER A 12 31.00 51.69 -0.48
CA SER A 12 31.39 52.58 -1.58
C SER A 12 31.08 51.94 -2.94
N ARG A 13 30.18 52.59 -3.68
CA ARG A 13 29.80 52.35 -5.07
C ARG A 13 30.80 53.05 -6.00
N ARG A 14 31.23 52.42 -7.10
CA ARG A 14 31.47 52.98 -8.48
C ARG A 14 31.58 51.77 -9.44
N ALA A 15 30.56 51.38 -10.21
CA ALA A 15 30.03 51.96 -11.46
C ALA A 15 30.96 51.79 -12.69
N ALA A 16 30.60 50.84 -13.57
CA ALA A 16 30.77 50.83 -15.04
C ALA A 16 29.93 49.62 -15.56
N ALA A 17 28.66 49.76 -15.95
CA ALA A 17 28.12 50.31 -17.20
C ALA A 17 28.33 49.42 -18.45
N ILE A 18 27.19 48.94 -18.97
CA ILE A 18 26.83 48.70 -20.38
C ILE A 18 27.16 47.33 -20.98
N GLY A 19 26.09 46.59 -21.26
CA GLY A 19 26.04 45.42 -22.11
C GLY A 19 24.59 44.95 -22.29
N LEU A 20 23.74 45.81 -22.88
CA LEU A 20 22.36 45.47 -23.23
C LEU A 20 22.38 44.54 -24.45
N ALA A 21 22.31 43.23 -24.22
CA ALA A 21 22.01 42.28 -25.29
C ALA A 21 20.49 42.05 -25.31
N VAL A 22 19.80 42.77 -26.21
CA VAL A 22 18.42 42.45 -26.58
C VAL A 22 18.48 41.21 -27.46
N VAL A 23 18.23 40.04 -26.88
CA VAL A 23 17.88 38.85 -27.64
C VAL A 23 16.36 38.75 -27.63
N THR A 24 15.72 39.21 -28.70
CA THR A 24 14.32 38.88 -28.99
C THR A 24 14.28 37.43 -29.47
N CYS A 25 14.24 36.48 -28.53
CA CYS A 25 13.71 35.16 -28.86
C CYS A 25 12.21 35.33 -29.04
N ALA A 26 11.75 35.24 -30.29
CA ALA A 26 10.35 35.10 -30.64
C ALA A 26 9.74 34.02 -29.74
N GLY A 27 8.83 34.45 -28.87
CA GLY A 27 8.18 33.60 -27.90
C GLY A 27 7.37 32.53 -28.61
N VAL A 28 7.79 31.29 -28.46
CA VAL A 28 6.84 30.19 -28.37
C VAL A 28 6.71 29.90 -26.89
N THR A 29 5.84 30.64 -26.21
CA THR A 29 5.24 30.14 -24.97
C THR A 29 4.41 28.94 -25.36
N THR A 30 5.02 27.75 -25.34
CA THR A 30 4.26 26.52 -25.22
C THR A 30 3.48 26.67 -23.92
N PHE A 31 2.19 26.95 -24.02
CA PHE A 31 1.28 26.72 -22.91
C PHE A 31 1.42 25.24 -22.59
N ALA A 32 2.14 24.91 -21.53
CA ALA A 32 1.97 23.64 -20.89
C ALA A 32 0.48 23.62 -20.50
N THR A 33 -0.32 22.86 -21.24
CA THR A 33 -1.64 22.49 -20.77
C THR A 33 -1.38 21.77 -19.46
N GLU A 34 -1.62 22.45 -18.35
CA GLU A 34 -1.77 21.81 -17.05
C GLU A 34 -2.90 20.81 -17.23
N GLY A 35 -2.52 19.56 -17.51
CA GLY A 35 -3.45 18.45 -17.45
C GLY A 35 -4.05 18.53 -16.07
N ARG A 36 -5.37 18.68 -15.99
CA ARG A 36 -6.07 18.62 -14.71
C ARG A 36 -5.61 17.32 -14.05
N ALA A 37 -4.91 17.44 -12.92
CA ALA A 37 -4.64 16.28 -12.08
C ALA A 37 -6.02 15.71 -11.71
N HIS A 38 -6.40 14.63 -12.38
CA HIS A 38 -7.62 13.91 -12.03
C HIS A 38 -7.43 13.46 -10.58
N ALA A 39 -8.31 13.91 -9.69
CA ALA A 39 -8.34 13.40 -8.33
C ALA A 39 -8.63 11.90 -8.42
N VAL A 40 -7.64 11.08 -8.08
CA VAL A 40 -7.81 9.64 -7.98
C VAL A 40 -8.65 9.38 -6.73
N THR A 41 -9.80 8.73 -6.89
CA THR A 41 -10.59 8.27 -5.76
C THR A 41 -9.85 7.12 -5.07
N VAL A 42 -9.61 7.27 -3.77
CA VAL A 42 -9.05 6.19 -2.95
C VAL A 42 -10.19 5.36 -2.38
N ILE A 43 -10.15 4.05 -2.60
CA ILE A 43 -11.15 3.09 -2.15
C ILE A 43 -10.50 2.20 -1.09
N TYR A 44 -11.07 2.16 0.10
CA TYR A 44 -10.62 1.25 1.16
C TYR A 44 -11.46 -0.02 1.09
N SER A 45 -10.82 -1.17 0.94
CA SER A 45 -11.54 -2.44 0.82
C SER A 45 -10.91 -3.52 1.69
N SER A 46 -11.78 -4.30 2.31
CA SER A 46 -11.42 -5.51 3.07
C SER A 46 -11.83 -6.80 2.36
N SER A 47 -12.54 -6.69 1.25
CA SER A 47 -13.00 -7.81 0.44
C SER A 47 -13.15 -7.31 -1.01
N PRO A 48 -12.06 -6.82 -1.64
CA PRO A 48 -12.17 -6.35 -3.01
C PRO A 48 -12.29 -7.58 -3.89
N CYS A 49 -13.48 -7.86 -4.43
CA CYS A 49 -13.70 -8.91 -5.43
C CYS A 49 -13.00 -8.57 -6.77
N ILE A 50 -11.70 -8.29 -6.73
CA ILE A 50 -10.87 -8.04 -7.90
C ILE A 50 -10.65 -9.41 -8.54
N SER A 51 -11.14 -9.60 -9.77
CA SER A 51 -11.07 -10.90 -10.42
C SER A 51 -9.63 -11.36 -10.60
N ARG A 52 -9.51 -12.68 -10.60
CA ARG A 52 -8.34 -13.55 -10.87
C ARG A 52 -7.48 -13.21 -12.10
N ASP A 53 -7.91 -12.24 -12.89
CA ASP A 53 -7.35 -11.82 -14.16
C ASP A 53 -7.64 -10.33 -14.34
N SER A 54 -6.89 -9.64 -15.19
CA SER A 54 -7.00 -8.20 -15.41
C SER A 54 -8.32 -7.71 -16.06
N ARG A 55 -9.48 -8.31 -15.72
CA ARG A 55 -10.79 -8.13 -16.38
C ARG A 55 -11.91 -7.61 -15.47
N GLY A 56 -11.66 -7.39 -14.18
CA GLY A 56 -12.60 -6.69 -13.29
C GLY A 56 -13.61 -7.61 -12.59
N PHE A 57 -14.27 -7.04 -11.58
CA PHE A 57 -15.21 -7.63 -10.61
C PHE A 57 -15.75 -9.05 -10.89
N ASP A 58 -15.43 -10.00 -10.02
CA ASP A 58 -15.98 -11.38 -10.02
C ASP A 58 -17.31 -11.42 -9.23
N PRO A 59 -18.44 -11.85 -9.83
CA PRO A 59 -19.74 -11.88 -9.16
C PRO A 59 -19.91 -13.00 -8.12
N ASP A 60 -19.03 -14.02 -8.10
CA ASP A 60 -19.17 -15.16 -7.19
C ASP A 60 -18.39 -14.98 -5.87
N CYS A 61 -17.44 -14.03 -5.79
CA CYS A 61 -16.72 -13.53 -4.59
C CYS A 61 -16.49 -14.56 -3.46
N GLU A 62 -16.01 -15.78 -3.74
CA GLU A 62 -15.55 -16.71 -2.70
C GLU A 62 -14.06 -16.45 -2.42
N ALA A 63 -13.74 -16.03 -1.20
CA ALA A 63 -12.36 -15.77 -0.79
C ALA A 63 -11.62 -17.08 -0.56
N ASP A 64 -10.47 -17.24 -1.22
CA ASP A 64 -9.61 -18.42 -1.11
C ASP A 64 -8.45 -18.20 -0.12
N LEU A 65 -8.29 -16.97 0.38
CA LEU A 65 -7.28 -16.57 1.36
C LEU A 65 -7.82 -15.48 2.29
N PHE A 66 -7.67 -15.71 3.59
CA PHE A 66 -7.94 -14.71 4.62
C PHE A 66 -6.65 -14.21 5.24
N ILE A 67 -6.48 -12.90 5.32
CA ILE A 67 -5.37 -12.26 6.00
C ILE A 67 -5.86 -11.70 7.34
N ASN A 68 -5.13 -11.99 8.41
CA ASN A 68 -5.55 -11.71 9.78
C ASN A 68 -4.63 -10.70 10.46
N TYR A 69 -5.23 -9.77 11.20
CA TYR A 69 -4.49 -8.74 11.93
C TYR A 69 -3.67 -9.30 13.11
N ASN A 70 -4.20 -10.28 13.84
CA ASN A 70 -3.46 -10.93 14.92
C ASN A 70 -2.92 -12.28 14.48
N SER A 71 -1.93 -12.77 15.22
CA SER A 71 -1.53 -14.16 15.13
C SER A 71 -2.60 -15.09 15.68
N SER A 72 -2.68 -16.28 15.11
CA SER A 72 -3.34 -17.42 15.70
C SER A 72 -2.73 -17.77 17.08
N PRO A 73 -3.56 -18.08 18.09
CA PRO A 73 -3.09 -18.63 19.37
C PRO A 73 -2.35 -19.96 19.21
N GLN A 74 -2.73 -20.75 18.21
CA GLN A 74 -2.10 -22.01 17.85
C GLN A 74 -2.17 -22.20 16.33
N SER A 75 -1.07 -21.86 15.66
CA SER A 75 -0.93 -21.91 14.21
C SER A 75 -1.40 -23.24 13.62
N GLY A 76 -2.28 -23.19 12.64
CA GLY A 76 -2.85 -24.34 11.93
C GLY A 76 -3.86 -25.17 12.73
N VAL A 77 -4.32 -24.66 13.88
CA VAL A 77 -5.26 -25.39 14.77
C VAL A 77 -6.40 -24.50 15.25
N GLN A 78 -6.15 -23.21 15.44
CA GLN A 78 -7.16 -22.26 15.90
C GLN A 78 -7.16 -21.02 15.03
N PRO A 79 -8.33 -20.45 14.70
CA PRO A 79 -8.39 -19.20 13.96
C PRO A 79 -7.85 -18.03 14.79
N ALA A 80 -7.28 -17.03 14.12
CA ALA A 80 -6.80 -15.83 14.75
C ALA A 80 -7.97 -14.94 15.20
N PRO A 81 -7.89 -14.32 16.39
CA PRO A 81 -8.87 -13.34 16.80
C PRO A 81 -8.64 -12.02 16.05
N GLY A 82 -9.70 -11.25 15.77
CA GLY A 82 -9.56 -9.87 15.29
C GLY A 82 -10.22 -9.62 13.94
N ALA A 83 -9.83 -8.52 13.32
CA ALA A 83 -10.29 -8.14 11.99
C ALA A 83 -9.58 -8.97 10.93
N ILE A 84 -10.33 -9.32 9.89
CA ILE A 84 -9.93 -10.21 8.80
C ILE A 84 -10.09 -9.42 7.50
N ALA A 85 -9.28 -9.74 6.51
CA ALA A 85 -9.46 -9.26 5.15
C ALA A 85 -9.53 -10.46 4.20
N ASP A 86 -10.49 -10.43 3.29
CA ASP A 86 -10.79 -11.51 2.36
C ASP A 86 -10.10 -11.20 1.04
N MET A 87 -9.15 -12.06 0.64
CA MET A 87 -8.34 -11.84 -0.55
C MET A 87 -8.78 -12.72 -1.71
N TYR A 88 -8.64 -12.14 -2.91
CA TYR A 88 -9.04 -12.74 -4.17
C TYR A 88 -7.87 -12.59 -5.16
N GLY A 89 -7.32 -13.71 -5.60
CA GLY A 89 -6.26 -13.74 -6.61
C GLY A 89 -4.89 -13.24 -6.11
N ASP A 90 -4.10 -12.70 -7.04
CA ASP A 90 -2.76 -12.18 -6.74
C ASP A 90 -2.81 -10.68 -6.43
N ILE A 91 -2.24 -10.27 -5.30
CA ILE A 91 -2.15 -8.86 -4.92
C ILE A 91 -0.71 -8.39 -5.01
N TYR A 92 -0.41 -7.60 -6.05
CA TYR A 92 0.93 -7.08 -6.30
C TYR A 92 1.37 -6.02 -5.27
N ASP A 93 0.44 -5.23 -4.73
CA ASP A 93 0.71 -4.28 -3.65
C ASP A 93 -0.55 -3.99 -2.82
N PHE A 94 -0.52 -4.35 -1.53
CA PHE A 94 -1.61 -4.06 -0.59
C PHE A 94 -1.85 -2.56 -0.35
N SER A 95 -0.92 -1.68 -0.76
CA SER A 95 -1.13 -0.22 -0.70
C SER A 95 -1.68 0.41 -2.00
N ALA A 96 -1.75 -0.34 -3.10
CA ALA A 96 -2.15 0.20 -4.38
C ALA A 96 -2.66 -0.88 -5.34
N GLY A 97 -3.96 -1.18 -5.26
CA GLY A 97 -4.66 -1.90 -6.32
C GLY A 97 -5.21 -0.91 -7.36
N LEU A 98 -5.04 -1.17 -8.65
CA LEU A 98 -5.70 -0.39 -9.72
C LEU A 98 -6.77 -1.25 -10.36
N ASP A 99 -8.04 -0.93 -10.11
CA ASP A 99 -9.09 -1.20 -11.08
C ASP A 99 -9.48 0.14 -11.74
N GLY A 100 -10.12 0.11 -12.90
CA GLY A 100 -10.49 1.32 -13.64
C GLY A 100 -11.40 2.32 -12.91
N ASN A 101 -11.73 2.10 -11.63
CA ASN A 101 -12.60 2.94 -10.80
C ASN A 101 -11.85 3.70 -9.67
N GLY A 102 -10.57 3.43 -9.39
CA GLY A 102 -9.81 4.14 -8.36
C GLY A 102 -8.54 3.43 -7.89
N GLN A 103 -7.87 4.02 -6.89
CA GLN A 103 -6.75 3.38 -6.19
C GLN A 103 -7.29 2.66 -4.95
N TYR A 104 -7.12 1.34 -4.88
CA TYR A 104 -7.48 0.55 -3.71
C TYR A 104 -6.36 0.55 -2.68
N VAL A 105 -6.76 0.74 -1.43
CA VAL A 105 -5.95 0.46 -0.25
C VAL A 105 -6.62 -0.70 0.48
N PHE A 106 -5.89 -1.80 0.63
CA PHE A 106 -6.42 -3.00 1.26
C PHE A 106 -6.35 -2.84 2.78
N VAL A 107 -7.48 -3.04 3.46
CA VAL A 107 -7.63 -2.88 4.91
C VAL A 107 -8.31 -4.10 5.51
N PHE A 108 -8.14 -4.31 6.82
CA PHE A 108 -8.97 -5.29 7.53
C PHE A 108 -10.40 -4.81 7.67
N SER A 109 -11.33 -5.76 7.81
CA SER A 109 -12.78 -5.55 7.95
C SER A 109 -13.09 -4.30 8.77
N THR A 110 -13.83 -3.37 8.17
CA THR A 110 -14.14 -2.06 8.78
C THR A 110 -15.35 -2.12 9.72
N GLY A 111 -16.06 -3.25 9.76
CA GLY A 111 -17.22 -3.47 10.60
C GLY A 111 -16.89 -4.01 11.99
N GLY A 112 -17.45 -3.38 13.03
CA GLY A 112 -17.37 -3.83 14.42
C GLY A 112 -16.11 -3.38 15.18
N SER A 113 -16.09 -3.63 16.49
CA SER A 113 -15.00 -3.20 17.40
C SER A 113 -13.84 -4.20 17.48
N ARG A 114 -13.52 -4.88 16.38
CA ARG A 114 -12.46 -5.90 16.37
C ARG A 114 -11.07 -5.25 16.31
N PRO A 115 -10.05 -5.79 17.01
CA PRO A 115 -8.67 -5.33 16.83
C PRO A 115 -8.25 -5.36 15.37
N GLY A 116 -7.63 -4.28 14.90
CA GLY A 116 -7.18 -4.15 13.50
C GLY A 116 -8.21 -3.59 12.51
N ALA A 117 -9.49 -3.43 12.91
CA ALA A 117 -10.54 -2.99 11.99
C ALA A 117 -10.19 -1.66 11.30
N GLY A 118 -10.25 -1.64 9.97
CA GLY A 118 -9.92 -0.49 9.13
C GLY A 118 -8.44 -0.13 9.04
N GLN A 119 -7.54 -0.87 9.70
CA GLN A 119 -6.10 -0.72 9.48
C GLN A 119 -5.70 -1.33 8.15
N GLN A 120 -4.65 -0.78 7.53
CA GLN A 120 -4.09 -1.34 6.30
C GLN A 120 -3.53 -2.73 6.56
N ILE A 121 -3.70 -3.65 5.60
CA ILE A 121 -3.11 -4.98 5.68
C ILE A 121 -1.59 -4.86 5.71
N LYS A 122 -1.06 -4.07 4.77
CA LYS A 122 0.37 -3.79 4.68
C LYS A 122 0.90 -3.29 6.01
N ASN A 123 1.97 -3.94 6.45
CA ASN A 123 2.65 -3.68 7.72
C ASN A 123 1.85 -4.00 8.99
N ASN A 124 0.75 -4.75 8.92
CA ASN A 124 -0.06 -5.05 10.10
C ASN A 124 -0.61 -6.48 10.15
N ALA A 125 -0.39 -7.32 9.13
CA ALA A 125 -0.89 -8.68 9.17
C ALA A 125 0.06 -9.63 9.90
N ALA A 126 -0.52 -10.67 10.50
CA ALA A 126 0.21 -11.54 11.41
C ALA A 126 -0.06 -13.04 11.21
N SER A 127 -1.11 -13.40 10.48
CA SER A 127 -1.37 -14.76 10.03
C SER A 127 -2.26 -14.76 8.79
N ALA A 128 -2.32 -15.92 8.14
CA ALA A 128 -3.18 -16.15 7.00
C ALA A 128 -3.87 -17.51 7.09
N ASP A 129 -5.09 -17.60 6.55
CA ASP A 129 -5.81 -18.85 6.36
C ASP A 129 -6.06 -19.05 4.85
N PRO A 130 -5.32 -19.96 4.19
CA PRO A 130 -5.52 -20.30 2.77
C PRO A 130 -6.76 -21.20 2.60
N CYS A 131 -7.92 -20.63 2.95
CA CYS A 131 -9.26 -21.23 2.93
C CYS A 131 -9.73 -21.56 1.51
N GLY A 132 -9.09 -22.51 0.86
CA GLY A 132 -9.36 -22.86 -0.53
C GLY A 132 -8.65 -24.13 -0.96
N VAL A 133 -8.80 -24.49 -2.22
CA VAL A 133 -8.04 -25.61 -2.84
C VAL A 133 -6.64 -25.20 -3.31
N ASN A 134 -6.31 -23.93 -3.09
CA ASN A 134 -5.21 -23.21 -3.67
C ASN A 134 -4.11 -22.99 -2.65
N SER A 135 -2.88 -22.89 -3.13
CA SER A 135 -1.75 -22.59 -2.26
C SER A 135 -1.34 -21.14 -2.43
N TYR A 136 -0.84 -20.54 -1.35
CA TYR A 136 -0.50 -19.13 -1.34
C TYR A 136 0.92 -18.90 -0.91
N ARG A 137 1.47 -17.78 -1.39
CA ARG A 137 2.76 -17.28 -0.95
C ARG A 137 2.63 -15.81 -0.61
N ILE A 138 2.99 -15.48 0.63
CA ILE A 138 3.01 -14.10 1.13
C ILE A 138 4.45 -13.59 1.10
N TYR A 139 4.63 -12.34 0.70
CA TYR A 139 5.94 -11.72 0.50
C TYR A 139 6.10 -10.47 1.36
N TYR A 140 7.34 -10.25 1.82
CA TYR A 140 7.75 -9.08 2.60
C TYR A 140 7.59 -7.77 1.83
N ASN A 141 7.90 -7.77 0.52
CA ASN A 141 7.79 -6.55 -0.30
C ASN A 141 6.68 -6.70 -1.34
N SER A 142 6.20 -5.56 -1.82
CA SER A 142 5.35 -5.48 -3.01
C SER A 142 6.05 -6.12 -4.22
N GLY A 143 5.25 -6.58 -5.17
CA GLY A 143 5.71 -7.18 -6.41
C GLY A 143 6.35 -8.55 -6.27
N TYR A 144 5.94 -9.32 -5.27
CA TYR A 144 6.39 -10.70 -5.06
C TYR A 144 7.90 -10.80 -4.82
N THR A 145 8.45 -9.84 -4.07
CA THR A 145 9.90 -9.74 -3.81
C THR A 145 10.22 -9.85 -2.33
N GLY A 146 11.50 -10.11 -2.04
CA GLY A 146 12.00 -10.26 -0.66
C GLY A 146 11.75 -11.65 -0.09
N HIS A 147 11.81 -11.74 1.24
CA HIS A 147 11.49 -12.98 1.94
C HIS A 147 10.02 -13.37 1.70
N SER A 148 9.75 -14.67 1.66
CA SER A 148 8.42 -15.19 1.39
C SER A 148 8.13 -16.45 2.19
N GLN A 149 6.88 -16.64 2.58
CA GLN A 149 6.39 -17.85 3.25
C GLN A 149 5.28 -18.46 2.41
N TYR A 150 5.39 -19.77 2.21
CA TYR A 150 4.40 -20.56 1.49
C TYR A 150 3.42 -21.20 2.47
N PHE A 151 2.16 -21.16 2.11
CA PHE A 151 1.05 -21.79 2.80
C PHE A 151 0.37 -22.75 1.82
N GLY A 152 0.31 -24.03 2.19
CA GLY A 152 -0.45 -25.01 1.42
C GLY A 152 -1.95 -24.72 1.51
N SER A 153 -2.75 -25.37 0.67
CA SER A 153 -4.21 -25.24 0.70
C SER A 153 -4.82 -25.75 2.01
N ASP A 154 -5.74 -25.01 2.60
CA ASP A 154 -6.66 -25.47 3.63
C ASP A 154 -8.11 -25.39 3.13
N ARG A 155 -8.61 -26.49 2.56
CA ARG A 155 -9.96 -26.54 1.98
C ARG A 155 -11.08 -26.26 2.99
N TYR A 156 -10.83 -26.47 4.27
CA TYR A 156 -11.87 -26.45 5.30
C TYR A 156 -11.77 -25.24 6.22
N CYS A 157 -10.72 -24.42 6.08
CA CYS A 157 -10.57 -23.16 6.81
C CYS A 157 -10.55 -23.43 8.31
N ASP A 158 -9.86 -24.52 8.66
CA ASP A 158 -9.84 -25.12 9.99
C ASP A 158 -8.70 -24.55 10.85
N GLY A 159 -7.78 -23.76 10.27
CA GLY A 159 -6.85 -23.00 11.09
C GLY A 159 -5.89 -22.05 10.35
N ASP A 160 -5.76 -20.84 10.90
CA ASP A 160 -4.83 -19.84 10.41
C ASP A 160 -3.37 -20.18 10.74
N PHE A 161 -2.49 -19.87 9.80
CA PHE A 161 -1.05 -20.07 9.89
C PHE A 161 -0.33 -18.76 10.20
N ASN A 162 0.44 -18.74 11.27
CA ASN A 162 1.20 -17.56 11.66
C ASN A 162 2.29 -17.24 10.66
N PHE A 163 2.43 -15.95 10.39
CA PHE A 163 3.60 -15.43 9.70
C PHE A 163 4.83 -15.62 10.57
N ASP A 164 5.93 -16.00 9.94
CA ASP A 164 7.22 -15.99 10.61
C ASP A 164 7.61 -14.56 11.02
N SER A 165 8.63 -14.45 11.86
CA SER A 165 9.04 -13.18 12.44
C SER A 165 9.47 -12.11 11.43
N THR A 166 9.76 -12.50 10.19
CA THR A 166 10.21 -11.58 9.15
C THR A 166 9.08 -11.06 8.27
N LEU A 167 7.96 -11.79 8.16
CA LEU A 167 6.76 -11.32 7.46
C LEU A 167 5.75 -10.65 8.36
N LYS A 168 5.75 -11.00 9.65
CA LYS A 168 4.78 -10.47 10.59
C LYS A 168 4.88 -8.96 10.69
N ASN A 169 3.74 -8.30 10.45
CA ASN A 169 3.57 -6.85 10.40
C ASN A 169 4.39 -6.16 9.30
N GLU A 170 4.73 -6.85 8.22
CA GLU A 170 5.56 -6.30 7.14
C GLU A 170 5.11 -6.77 5.75
N ASP A 171 4.13 -7.67 5.67
CA ASP A 171 3.59 -8.23 4.45
C ASP A 171 3.12 -7.13 3.46
N ALA A 172 3.37 -7.35 2.18
CA ALA A 172 3.13 -6.31 1.17
C ALA A 172 2.63 -6.82 -0.18
N SER A 173 2.70 -8.13 -0.44
CA SER A 173 2.06 -8.77 -1.58
C SER A 173 1.79 -10.24 -1.33
N GLU A 174 0.89 -10.81 -2.14
CA GLU A 174 0.60 -12.23 -2.16
C GLU A 174 0.46 -12.76 -3.59
N HIS A 175 0.87 -14.00 -3.78
CA HIS A 175 0.61 -14.73 -5.02
C HIS A 175 -0.06 -16.06 -4.70
N TRP A 176 -0.84 -16.53 -5.65
CA TRP A 176 -1.43 -17.85 -5.70
C TRP A 176 -0.55 -18.78 -6.56
N SER A 177 -0.33 -20.00 -6.05
CA SER A 177 0.26 -21.13 -6.80
C SER A 177 -0.69 -22.32 -6.97
#